data_AF-A0AAW2T232-F1
#
_entry.id   AF-A0AAW2T232-F1
#
_cell.length_a   1.000
_cell.length_b   1.000
_cell.length_c   1.000
_cell.angle_alpha   90.00
_cell.angle_beta   90.00
_cell.angle_gamma   90.00
#
_symmetry.space_group_name_H-M   'P 1'
#
loop_
_entity.id
_entity.type
_entity.pdbx_description
1 polymer ?
#
loop_
_entity_poly.entity_id
_entity_poly.type
_entity_poly.pdbx_seq_one_letter_code
_entity_poly.pdbx_strand_id
1 'polypeptide(L)'
;MEFQKRKSAALAAMNSPAPDKSPKGTVDAPIIPLLTAINSHPSYFTTSSCSGRITILSQPTASPSASKKKARGGSWLFVSHDPVKPSSLSTLLFPPSATPAQRDSMMKSPG
;
A
#
# COMPACT_ATOMS: atom_id res chain seq x y z
N MET A 1 30.54 10.62 17.44
CA MET A 1 29.78 9.49 18.04
C MET A 1 28.81 8.93 17.01
N GLU A 2 28.62 7.61 17.00
CA GLU A 2 27.80 6.90 16.01
C GLU A 2 26.33 7.34 15.99
N PHE A 3 25.76 7.65 17.16
CA PHE A 3 24.37 8.11 17.28
C PHE A 3 24.10 9.38 16.45
N GLN A 4 24.95 10.40 16.58
CA GLN A 4 24.76 11.68 15.88
C GLN A 4 24.86 11.53 14.37
N LYS A 5 25.74 10.64 13.89
CA LYS A 5 25.87 10.31 12.46
C LYS A 5 24.61 9.63 11.93
N ARG A 6 24.02 8.71 12.69
CA ARG A 6 22.77 8.03 12.31
C ARG A 6 21.57 8.98 12.34
N LYS A 7 21.50 9.84 13.36
CA LYS A 7 20.46 10.87 13.47
C LYS A 7 20.50 11.85 12.30
N SER A 8 21.67 12.38 11.98
CA SER A 8 21.81 13.33 10.86
C SER A 8 21.44 12.69 9.52
N ALA A 9 21.86 11.44 9.27
CA ALA A 9 21.50 10.71 8.07
C ALA A 9 19.99 10.45 7.95
N ALA A 10 19.32 10.09 9.04
CA ALA A 10 17.87 9.86 9.05
C ALA A 10 17.09 11.15 8.77
N LEU A 11 17.50 12.27 9.36
CA LEU A 11 16.87 13.58 9.11
C LEU A 11 17.12 14.09 7.69
N ALA A 12 18.32 13.89 7.15
CA ALA A 12 18.63 14.24 5.77
C ALA A 12 17.76 13.42 4.79
N ALA A 13 17.56 12.14 5.06
CA ALA A 13 16.68 11.30 4.24
C ALA A 13 15.21 11.73 4.34
N MET A 14 14.73 12.08 5.53
CA MET A 14 13.34 12.51 5.75
C MET A 14 13.02 13.87 5.12
N ASN A 15 13.98 14.80 5.13
CA ASN A 15 13.82 16.14 4.56
C ASN A 15 14.24 16.21 3.08
N SER A 16 14.60 15.08 2.47
CA SER A 16 14.96 15.02 1.06
C SER A 16 13.73 15.34 0.19
N PRO A 17 13.90 16.12 -0.90
CA PRO A 17 12.82 16.32 -1.87
C PRO A 17 12.54 15.06 -2.72
N ALA A 18 13.44 14.06 -2.69
CA ALA A 18 13.21 12.78 -3.36
C ALA A 18 12.14 11.96 -2.61
N PRO A 19 11.31 11.16 -3.33
CA PRO A 19 10.38 10.25 -2.69
C PRO A 19 11.05 9.35 -1.66
N ASP A 20 10.39 9.12 -0.54
CA ASP A 20 10.88 8.18 0.45
C ASP A 20 10.80 6.72 -0.06
N LYS A 21 11.38 5.80 0.70
CA LYS A 21 11.42 4.36 0.33
C LYS A 21 10.11 3.62 0.60
N SER A 22 9.07 4.30 1.08
CA SER A 22 7.77 3.68 1.32
C SER A 22 7.02 3.52 0.00
N PRO A 23 6.04 2.60 -0.09
CA PRO A 23 5.17 2.50 -1.27
C PRO A 23 4.41 3.79 -1.58
N LYS A 24 4.17 4.64 -0.58
CA LYS A 24 3.52 5.94 -0.73
C LYS A 24 4.48 7.02 -1.25
N GLY A 25 5.79 6.84 -1.05
CA GLY A 25 6.84 7.79 -1.45
C GLY A 25 6.86 9.09 -0.64
N THR A 26 6.02 9.23 0.39
CA THR A 26 5.92 10.43 1.23
C THR A 26 5.58 10.06 2.66
N VAL A 27 6.03 10.90 3.60
CA VAL A 27 5.64 10.81 5.00
C VAL A 27 4.15 11.12 5.15
N ASP A 28 3.49 10.36 6.02
CA ASP A 28 2.09 10.58 6.35
C ASP A 28 1.88 11.92 7.07
N ALA A 29 1.16 12.83 6.44
CA ALA A 29 0.87 14.16 6.97
C ALA A 29 0.37 14.16 8.44
N PRO A 30 -0.53 13.24 8.87
CA PRO A 30 -1.03 13.22 10.24
C PRO A 30 0.04 13.02 11.32
N ILE A 31 1.17 12.38 11.02
CA ILE A 31 2.24 12.11 12.00
C ILE A 31 3.41 13.08 11.92
N ILE A 32 3.43 14.01 10.96
CA ILE A 32 4.50 15.01 10.85
C ILE A 32 4.75 15.73 12.19
N PRO A 33 3.72 16.23 12.93
CA PRO A 33 3.95 16.90 14.20
C PRO A 33 4.62 16.00 15.26
N LEU A 34 4.24 14.72 15.30
CA LEU A 34 4.83 13.72 16.21
C LEU A 34 6.31 13.46 15.85
N LEU A 35 6.60 13.26 14.56
CA LEU A 35 7.97 13.05 14.10
C LEU A 35 8.84 14.28 14.40
N THR A 36 8.33 15.49 14.16
CA THR A 36 9.03 16.74 14.51
C THR A 36 9.33 16.81 16.01
N ALA A 37 8.35 16.48 16.87
CA ALA A 37 8.52 16.50 18.32
C ALA A 37 9.57 15.49 18.81
N ILE A 38 9.59 14.27 18.27
CA ILE A 38 10.59 13.26 18.64
C ILE A 38 12.00 13.68 18.16
N ASN A 39 12.09 14.18 16.92
CA ASN A 39 13.38 14.50 16.30
C ASN A 39 14.04 15.76 16.87
N SER A 40 13.29 16.66 17.49
CA SER A 40 13.83 17.82 18.19
C SER A 40 14.65 17.43 19.44
N HIS A 41 14.37 16.26 20.03
CA HIS A 41 15.06 15.81 21.24
C HIS A 41 16.51 15.33 20.94
N PRO A 42 17.54 15.74 21.68
CA PRO A 42 18.94 15.45 21.36
C PRO A 42 19.29 13.95 21.35
N SER A 43 18.59 13.15 22.17
CA SER A 43 18.86 11.72 22.36
C SER A 43 17.92 10.79 21.59
N TYR A 44 17.00 11.32 20.78
CA TYR A 44 16.09 10.52 19.97
C TYR A 44 16.11 10.96 18.50
N PHE A 45 15.77 10.02 17.62
CA PHE A 45 15.43 10.29 16.23
C PHE A 45 14.52 9.18 15.71
N THR A 46 13.71 9.51 14.71
CA THR A 46 12.82 8.56 14.04
C THR A 46 13.44 8.02 12.75
N THR A 47 13.02 6.84 12.34
CA THR A 47 13.34 6.25 11.03
C THR A 47 12.05 6.15 10.20
N SER A 48 11.93 5.13 9.34
CA SER A 48 10.70 4.86 8.58
C SER A 48 9.49 4.72 9.50
N SER A 49 8.52 5.61 9.34
CA SER A 49 7.33 5.72 10.19
C SER A 49 6.08 5.93 9.33
N CYS A 50 4.90 5.49 9.78
CA CYS A 50 3.63 5.69 9.09
C CYS A 50 2.51 5.92 10.11
N SER A 51 1.40 6.54 9.69
CA SER A 51 0.22 6.79 10.52
C SER A 51 -0.80 5.64 10.51
N GLY A 52 -0.45 4.51 9.89
CA GLY A 52 -1.37 3.41 9.61
C GLY A 52 -1.95 3.47 8.20
N ARG A 53 -2.51 2.34 7.74
CA ARG A 53 -3.11 2.23 6.40
C ARG A 53 -4.24 1.20 6.37
N ILE A 54 -5.21 1.42 5.48
CA ILE A 54 -6.26 0.47 5.09
C ILE A 54 -5.86 -0.15 3.76
N THR A 55 -5.86 -1.48 3.67
CA THR A 55 -5.43 -2.20 2.46
C THR A 55 -6.36 -3.35 2.14
N ILE A 56 -6.64 -3.56 0.85
CA ILE A 56 -7.28 -4.79 0.35
C ILE A 56 -6.21 -5.58 -0.41
N LEU A 57 -5.98 -6.83 0.02
CA LEU A 57 -5.05 -7.74 -0.64
C LEU A 57 -5.83 -8.91 -1.24
N SER A 58 -5.59 -9.17 -2.53
CA SER A 58 -6.00 -10.41 -3.17
C SER A 58 -4.98 -11.48 -2.84
N GLN A 59 -5.40 -12.56 -2.21
CA GLN A 59 -4.57 -13.73 -1.98
C GLN A 59 -4.99 -14.85 -2.94
N PRO A 60 -4.05 -15.52 -3.62
CA PRO A 60 -4.41 -16.65 -4.46
C PRO A 60 -4.99 -17.76 -3.59
N THR A 61 -6.11 -18.32 -4.02
CA THR A 61 -6.68 -19.53 -3.40
C THR A 61 -5.67 -20.65 -3.50
N ALA A 62 -5.57 -21.45 -2.44
CA ALA A 62 -4.65 -22.58 -2.39
C ALA A 62 -4.96 -23.57 -3.51
N SER A 63 -4.23 -23.51 -4.63
CA SER A 63 -4.27 -24.60 -5.61
C SER A 63 -3.53 -25.82 -5.03
N PRO A 64 -4.13 -27.03 -5.07
CA PRO A 64 -3.44 -28.25 -4.67
C PRO A 64 -2.20 -28.56 -5.54
N SER A 65 -2.05 -27.93 -6.72
CA SER A 65 -0.89 -28.10 -7.61
C SER A 65 0.22 -27.05 -7.45
N ALA A 66 0.05 -26.03 -6.59
CA ALA A 66 1.02 -24.94 -6.46
C ALA A 66 2.17 -25.33 -5.53
N SER A 67 3.40 -25.36 -6.06
CA SER A 67 4.62 -25.70 -5.33
C SER A 67 4.86 -24.78 -4.12
N LYS A 68 5.15 -25.39 -2.96
CA LYS A 68 5.29 -24.75 -1.63
C LYS A 68 6.39 -23.68 -1.48
N LYS A 69 7.07 -23.24 -2.55
CA LYS A 69 8.32 -22.47 -2.48
C LYS A 69 8.27 -21.00 -2.92
N LYS A 70 7.11 -20.45 -3.26
CA LYS A 70 6.91 -19.00 -3.31
C LYS A 70 5.80 -18.66 -2.33
N ALA A 71 6.09 -17.80 -1.35
CA ALA A 71 5.06 -17.14 -0.56
C ALA A 71 3.98 -16.68 -1.55
N ARG A 72 2.77 -17.22 -1.42
CA ARG A 72 1.71 -17.21 -2.45
C ARG A 72 1.34 -15.77 -2.82
N GLY A 73 2.09 -15.19 -3.76
CA GLY A 73 2.10 -13.78 -4.11
C GLY A 73 0.68 -13.26 -4.28
N GLY A 74 0.27 -12.42 -3.33
CA GLY A 74 -0.95 -11.65 -3.42
C GLY A 74 -0.70 -10.32 -4.10
N SER A 75 -1.73 -9.75 -4.70
CA SER A 75 -1.69 -8.38 -5.23
C SER A 75 -2.39 -7.41 -4.30
N TRP A 76 -1.87 -6.20 -4.21
CA TRP A 76 -2.50 -5.11 -3.49
C TRP A 76 -3.57 -4.53 -4.41
N LEU A 77 -4.84 -4.68 -4.03
CA LEU A 77 -5.97 -4.14 -4.79
C LEU A 77 -6.28 -2.69 -4.39
N PHE A 78 -5.99 -2.33 -3.14
CA PHE A 78 -6.27 -1.01 -2.59
C PHE A 78 -5.32 -0.68 -1.45
N VAL A 79 -4.91 0.59 -1.36
CA VAL A 79 -4.11 1.15 -0.26
C VAL A 79 -4.61 2.57 0.01
N SER A 80 -4.86 2.89 1.28
CA SER A 80 -5.13 4.24 1.74
C SER A 80 -4.44 4.50 3.07
N HIS A 81 -3.85 5.68 3.23
CA HIS A 81 -3.34 6.18 4.51
C HIS A 81 -4.37 7.11 5.20
N ASP A 82 -5.51 7.35 4.56
CA ASP A 82 -6.64 8.12 5.08
C ASP A 82 -7.84 7.21 5.40
N PRO A 83 -8.78 7.66 6.24
CA PRO A 83 -10.03 6.95 6.48
C PRO A 83 -10.79 6.68 5.17
N VAL A 84 -11.32 5.46 5.03
CA VAL A 84 -12.02 5.01 3.82
C VAL A 84 -13.49 4.79 4.10
N LYS A 85 -14.36 5.34 3.25
CA LYS A 85 -15.80 5.09 3.32
C LYS A 85 -16.12 3.71 2.74
N PRO A 86 -16.91 2.85 3.41
CA PRO A 86 -17.24 1.52 2.88
C PRO A 86 -17.84 1.55 1.47
N SER A 87 -18.65 2.57 1.17
CA SER A 87 -19.28 2.72 -0.15
C SER A 87 -18.29 2.94 -1.29
N SER A 88 -17.08 3.48 -1.06
CA SER A 88 -16.08 3.64 -2.13
C SER A 88 -15.40 2.34 -2.52
N LEU A 89 -15.62 1.26 -1.77
CA LEU A 89 -15.01 -0.05 -2.01
C LEU A 89 -15.97 -1.05 -2.67
N SER A 90 -17.26 -0.72 -2.81
CA SER A 90 -18.29 -1.65 -3.29
C SER A 90 -17.99 -2.18 -4.69
N THR A 91 -17.70 -1.31 -5.66
CA THR A 91 -17.36 -1.72 -7.04
C THR A 91 -16.08 -2.52 -7.12
N LEU A 92 -15.11 -2.24 -6.23
CA LEU A 92 -13.85 -2.98 -6.18
C LEU A 92 -14.05 -4.40 -5.63
N LEU A 93 -14.88 -4.55 -4.59
CA LEU A 93 -15.13 -5.84 -3.93
C LEU A 93 -16.20 -6.67 -4.66
N PHE A 94 -17.18 -6.01 -5.28
CA PHE A 94 -18.34 -6.60 -5.95
C PHE A 94 -18.52 -5.97 -7.34
N PRO A 95 -17.64 -6.29 -8.31
CA PRO A 95 -17.78 -5.77 -9.67
C PRO A 95 -19.13 -6.21 -10.25
N PRO A 96 -19.84 -5.34 -10.99
CA PRO A 96 -21.09 -5.71 -11.63
C PRO A 96 -20.84 -6.90 -12.57
N SER A 97 -21.69 -7.92 -12.50
CA SER A 97 -21.64 -9.06 -13.42
C SER A 97 -21.67 -8.55 -14.85
N ALA A 98 -20.70 -8.95 -15.67
CA ALA A 98 -20.63 -8.58 -17.08
C ALA A 98 -22.01 -8.73 -17.73
N THR A 99 -22.51 -7.65 -18.33
CA THR A 99 -23.82 -7.60 -18.99
C THR A 99 -23.90 -8.71 -20.03
N PRO A 100 -25.02 -9.47 -20.15
CA PRO A 100 -25.16 -10.58 -21.09
C PRO A 100 -24.99 -10.23 -22.59
N ALA A 101 -24.85 -8.96 -22.95
CA ALA A 101 -24.86 -8.47 -24.33
C ALA A 101 -23.67 -8.90 -25.22
N GLN A 102 -22.70 -9.67 -24.71
CA GLN A 102 -21.58 -10.22 -25.49
C GLN A 102 -21.62 -11.74 -25.68
N ARG A 103 -22.64 -12.46 -25.18
CA ARG A 103 -22.78 -13.91 -25.44
C ARG A 103 -23.47 -14.24 -26.76
N ASP A 104 -24.25 -13.33 -27.33
CA ASP A 104 -25.00 -13.60 -28.57
C ASP A 104 -24.18 -13.47 -29.86
N SER A 105 -22.95 -12.96 -29.82
CA SER A 105 -22.10 -12.87 -31.03
C SER A 105 -21.28 -14.13 -31.31
N MET A 106 -21.24 -15.12 -30.42
CA MET A 106 -20.43 -16.34 -30.59
C MET A 106 -21.28 -17.62 -30.79
N MET A 107 -22.58 -17.48 -31.09
CA MET A 107 -23.48 -18.59 -31.44
C MET A 107 -24.30 -18.35 -32.72
N LYS A 108 -23.82 -17.49 -33.63
CA LYS A 108 -24.35 -17.44 -35.01
C LYS A 108 -23.23 -17.54 -36.03
N SER A 109 -22.84 -18.79 -36.31
CA SER A 109 -22.58 -19.27 -37.67
C SER A 109 -22.64 -20.81 -37.69
N PRO A 110 -23.75 -21.36 -38.18
CA PRO A 110 -23.72 -22.49 -39.10
C PRO A 110 -24.22 -22.02 -40.46
N GLY A 111 -23.42 -22.25 -41.50
CA GLY A 111 -23.70 -21.88 -42.88
C GLY A 111 -22.41 -21.86 -43.69
#